data_AF-A0A1I2WKV2-F1
#
_entry.id   AF-A0A1I2WKV2-F1
#
_cell.length_a   1.000
_cell.length_b   1.000
_cell.length_c   1.000
_cell.angle_alpha   90.00
_cell.angle_beta   90.00
_cell.angle_gamma   90.00
#
_symmetry.space_group_name_H-M   'P 1'
#
loop_
_entity.id
_entity.type
_entity.pdbx_description
1 polymer ?
#
loop_
_entity_poly.entity_id
_entity_poly.type
_entity_poly.pdbx_seq_one_letter_code
_entity_poly.pdbx_strand_id
1 'polypeptide(L)' 'MDAVTILLEAPSHEVLRDKRGVVVGRIEQQRLTGKSVARDARGRVVGVYNPREGLTRDASGKVVARGNLLIGLLRPW' A
#
# COMPACT_ATOMS: atom_id res chain seq x y z
N MET A 1 -16.85 -14.70 -30.78
CA MET A 1 -16.48 -15.19 -29.43
C MET A 1 -15.25 -14.40 -29.05
N ASP A 2 -15.46 -13.18 -28.59
CA ASP A 2 -14.37 -12.26 -28.30
C ASP A 2 -13.78 -12.66 -26.96
N ALA A 3 -12.54 -13.14 -27.01
CA ALA A 3 -11.78 -13.45 -25.82
C ALA A 3 -11.69 -12.17 -24.98
N VAL A 4 -12.39 -12.15 -23.85
CA VAL A 4 -12.17 -11.15 -22.80
C VAL A 4 -10.75 -11.41 -22.31
N THR A 5 -9.79 -10.69 -22.88
CA THR A 5 -8.45 -10.58 -22.34
C THR A 5 -8.59 -9.96 -20.97
N ILE A 6 -8.64 -10.80 -19.93
CA ILE A 6 -8.44 -10.36 -18.56
C ILE A 6 -6.98 -9.96 -18.50
N LEU A 7 -6.69 -8.72 -18.87
CA LEU A 7 -5.42 -8.09 -18.57
C LEU A 7 -5.39 -8.03 -17.04
N LEU A 8 -4.79 -9.06 -16.43
CA LEU A 8 -4.37 -9.06 -15.04
C LEU A 8 -3.26 -8.01 -14.93
N GLU A 9 -3.63 -6.74 -15.06
CA GLU A 9 -2.73 -5.63 -14.79
C GLU A 9 -2.40 -5.71 -13.31
N ALA A 10 -1.17 -6.15 -13.02
CA ALA A 10 -0.67 -6.19 -11.67
C ALA A 10 -0.89 -4.80 -11.02
N PRO A 11 -1.33 -4.74 -9.75
CA PRO A 11 -1.49 -3.47 -9.07
C PRO A 11 -0.19 -2.66 -9.19
N SER A 12 -0.31 -1.37 -9.55
CA SER A 12 0.83 -0.47 -9.51
C SER A 12 1.34 -0.46 -8.08
N HIS A 13 2.61 -0.82 -7.91
CA HIS A 13 3.24 -0.85 -6.62
C HIS A 13 4.61 -0.17 -6.68
N GLU A 14 4.91 0.55 -5.61
CA GLU A 14 6.21 1.16 -5.40
C GLU A 14 6.93 0.38 -4.32
N VAL A 15 8.15 -0.08 -4.63
CA VAL A 15 9.03 -0.72 -3.64
C VAL A 15 9.84 0.34 -2.93
N LEU A 16 9.76 0.36 -1.61
CA LEU A 16 10.47 1.30 -0.77
C LEU A 16 11.73 0.63 -0.21
N ARG A 17 12.85 1.34 -0.32
CA ARG A 17 14.15 0.90 0.17
C ARG A 17 14.75 1.95 1.09
N ASP A 18 15.53 1.50 2.06
CA ASP A 18 16.33 2.40 2.89
C ASP A 18 17.58 2.90 2.14
N LYS A 19 18.38 3.76 2.81
CA LYS A 19 19.63 4.30 2.25
C LYS A 19 20.71 3.26 1.95
N ARG A 20 20.58 2.04 2.46
CA ARG A 20 21.49 0.90 2.22
C ARG A 20 20.97 -0.01 1.10
N GLY A 21 19.81 0.31 0.51
CA GLY A 21 19.16 -0.49 -0.51
C GLY A 21 18.30 -1.64 0.05
N VAL A 22 18.13 -1.75 1.37
CA VAL A 22 17.31 -2.79 2.00
C VAL A 22 15.84 -2.47 1.77
N VAL A 23 15.07 -3.46 1.30
CA VAL A 23 13.62 -3.31 1.13
C VAL A 23 12.96 -3.14 2.50
N VAL A 24 12.30 -2.01 2.70
CA VAL A 24 11.48 -1.75 3.91
C VAL A 24 10.03 -2.16 3.71
N GLY A 25 9.57 -2.19 2.45
CA GLY A 25 8.23 -2.64 2.09
C GLY A 25 7.80 -2.12 0.74
N ARG A 26 6.49 -2.07 0.52
CA ARG A 26 5.88 -1.57 -0.71
C ARG A 26 4.55 -0.90 -0.46
N ILE A 27 4.19 0.04 -1.32
CA ILE A 27 2.86 0.65 -1.36
C ILE A 27 2.18 0.16 -2.63
N GLU A 28 1.03 -0.49 -2.49
CA GLU A 28 0.17 -0.91 -3.59
C GLU A 28 -0.97 0.09 -3.78
N GLN A 29 -1.28 0.48 -5.01
CA GLN A 29 -2.50 1.19 -5.34
C GLN A 29 -3.58 0.23 -5.81
N GLN A 30 -4.74 0.27 -5.13
CA GLN A 30 -5.92 -0.47 -5.51
C GLN A 30 -6.75 0.34 -6.50
N ARG A 31 -6.78 -0.05 -7.79
CA ARG A 31 -7.54 0.69 -8.81
C ARG A 31 -9.04 0.76 -8.55
N LEU A 32 -9.65 -0.32 -8.06
CA LEU A 32 -11.10 -0.38 -7.85
C LEU A 32 -11.58 0.55 -6.72
N THR A 33 -10.79 0.66 -5.65
CA THR A 33 -11.17 1.44 -4.45
C THR A 33 -10.50 2.81 -4.38
N GLY A 34 -9.42 3.01 -5.14
CA GLY A 34 -8.52 4.16 -5.02
C GLY A 34 -7.65 4.14 -3.76
N LYS A 35 -7.73 3.10 -2.92
CA LYS A 35 -6.97 3.02 -1.67
C LYS A 35 -5.50 2.71 -1.95
N SER A 36 -4.63 3.20 -1.08
CA SER A 36 -3.23 2.77 -1.03
C SER A 36 -3.03 1.81 0.15
N VAL A 37 -2.29 0.74 -0.06
CA VAL A 37 -2.03 -0.29 0.95
C VAL A 37 -0.52 -0.39 1.17
N ALA A 38 -0.07 -0.15 2.39
CA ALA A 38 1.32 -0.40 2.76
C ALA A 38 1.48 -1.85 3.21
N ARG A 39 2.51 -2.50 2.67
CA ARG A 39 2.95 -3.82 3.09
C ARG A 39 4.41 -3.75 3.50
N ASP A 40 4.74 -4.41 4.60
CA ASP A 40 6.14 -4.57 5.01
C ASP A 40 6.92 -5.47 4.03
N ALA A 41 8.24 -5.56 4.18
CA ALA A 41 9.08 -6.42 3.33
C ALA A 41 8.74 -7.93 3.35
N ARG A 42 7.95 -8.43 4.31
CA ARG A 42 7.43 -9.82 4.32
C ARG A 42 6.04 -9.91 3.67
N GLY A 43 5.52 -8.80 3.16
CA GLY A 43 4.23 -8.72 2.47
C GLY A 43 3.01 -8.54 3.39
N ARG A 44 3.21 -8.37 4.70
CA ARG A 44 2.10 -8.18 5.66
C ARG A 44 1.59 -6.74 5.56
N VAL A 45 0.28 -6.56 5.60
CA VAL A 45 -0.33 -5.23 5.60
C VAL A 45 -0.01 -4.52 6.91
N VAL A 46 0.54 -3.31 6.81
CA VAL A 46 0.83 -2.45 7.97
C VAL A 46 -0.09 -1.23 8.06
N GLY A 47 -0.76 -0.88 6.96
CA GLY A 47 -1.75 0.17 6.95
C GLY A 47 -2.43 0.39 5.61
N VAL A 48 -3.50 1.17 5.65
CA VAL A 48 -4.33 1.52 4.48
C VAL A 48 -4.63 3.02 4.52
N TYR A 49 -4.42 3.70 3.40
CA TYR A 49 -4.85 5.07 3.17
C TYR A 49 -6.09 5.09 2.29
N ASN A 50 -7.14 5.78 2.76
CA ASN A 50 -8.34 6.04 1.99
C ASN A 50 -8.37 7.51 1.56
N PRO A 51 -8.16 7.83 0.26
CA PRO A 51 -8.19 9.22 -0.21
C PRO A 51 -9.57 9.87 -0.14
N ARG A 52 -10.67 9.09 -0.12
CA ARG A 52 -12.03 9.63 0.01
C ARG A 52 -12.29 10.19 1.41
N GLU A 53 -11.74 9.54 2.44
CA GLU A 53 -11.82 10.01 3.83
C GLU A 53 -10.65 10.94 4.19
N GLY A 54 -9.55 10.88 3.42
CA GLY A 54 -8.30 11.54 3.79
C GLY A 54 -7.69 10.97 5.07
N LEU A 55 -7.86 9.66 5.33
CA LEU A 55 -7.43 9.01 6.57
C LEU A 55 -6.49 7.84 6.30
N THR A 56 -5.47 7.70 7.15
CA THR A 56 -4.63 6.50 7.23
C THR A 56 -5.03 5.68 8.45
N ARG A 57 -5.22 4.39 8.23
CA ARG A 57 -5.49 3.39 9.28
C ARG A 57 -4.34 2.40 9.37
N ASP A 58 -4.04 1.95 10.58
CA ASP A 58 -3.07 0.87 10.80
C ASP A 58 -3.64 -0.51 10.44
N ALA A 59 -2.82 -1.57 10.63
CA ALA A 59 -3.21 -2.95 10.36
C ALA A 59 -4.43 -3.44 11.17
N SER A 60 -4.74 -2.82 12.32
CA SER A 60 -5.92 -3.13 13.13
C SER A 60 -7.17 -2.36 12.69
N GLY A 61 -7.04 -1.44 11.73
CA GLY A 61 -8.13 -0.58 11.25
C GLY A 61 -8.32 0.70 12.07
N LYS A 62 -7.47 0.95 13.07
CA LYS A 62 -7.50 2.19 13.87
C LYS A 62 -6.99 3.36 13.04
N VAL A 63 -7.70 4.49 13.09
CA VAL A 63 -7.24 5.74 12.48
C VAL A 63 -6.00 6.23 13.23
N VAL A 64 -4.90 6.37 12.51
CA VAL A 64 -3.62 6.83 13.07
C VAL A 64 -3.22 8.21 12.56
N ALA A 65 -3.82 8.68 11.45
CA ALA A 65 -3.53 9.98 10.90
C ALA A 65 -4.58 10.50 9.90
N ARG A 66 -4.56 11.81 9.69
CA ARG A 66 -5.16 12.50 8.55
C ARG A 66 -4.10 12.71 7.47
N GLY A 67 -4.44 12.49 6.20
CA GLY A 67 -3.52 12.44 5.07
C GLY A 67 -2.88 11.07 4.88
N ASN A 68 -2.03 10.95 3.83
CA ASN A 68 -1.33 9.71 3.50
C ASN A 68 -0.02 9.60 4.30
N LEU A 69 -0.02 8.84 5.39
CA LEU A 69 1.17 8.58 6.22
C LEU A 69 1.62 7.11 6.19
N LEU A 70 1.31 6.40 5.11
CA LEU A 70 1.65 4.99 4.94
C LEU A 70 3.16 4.71 5.09
N ILE A 71 4.02 5.59 4.57
CA ILE A 71 5.47 5.47 4.70
C ILE A 71 5.89 5.39 6.17
N GLY A 72 5.24 6.15 7.06
CA GLY A 72 5.56 6.19 8.48
C GLY A 72 5.25 4.88 9.23
N LEU A 73 4.43 4.00 8.65
CA LEU A 73 4.06 2.70 9.22
C LEU A 73 5.02 1.58 8.81
N LEU A 74 5.90 1.83 7.84
CA LEU A 74 6.93 0.88 7.45
C LEU A 74 8.10 0.97 8.44
N ARG A 75 8.61 -0.20 8.82
CA ARG A 75 9.74 -0.34 9.73
C ARG A 75 10.75 -1.31 9.12
N PRO A 76 12.04 -0.98 9.11
CA PRO A 76 13.07 -1.99 8.90
C PRO A 76 13.02 -2.98 10.07
N TRP A 77 13.30 -4.24 9.77
CA TRP A 77 13.24 -5.39 10.66
C TRP A 77 14.49 -5.49 11.51
#